data_AF-A0A2A5FNQ0-F1
#
_entry.id   AF-A0A2A5FNQ0-F1
#
_cell.length_a   1.000
_cell.length_b   1.000
_cell.length_c   1.000
_cell.angle_alpha   90.00
_cell.angle_beta   90.00
_cell.angle_gamma   90.00
#
_symmetry.space_group_name_H-M   'P 1'
#
loop_
_entity.id
_entity.type
_entity.pdbx_description
1 polymer ?
#
loop_
_entity_poly.entity_id
_entity_poly.type
_entity_poly.pdbx_seq_one_letter_code
_entity_poly.pdbx_strand_id
1 'polypeptide(L)'
;MKLFFSTLFSLVLCVSISAQSSVTFQVDMSVEGANPMGVFIAGSFQGWTPGASQMLDPDGDGIFTYTAIVDTNTTIQWKYLNGASWGMEETVPPACGNPLDNNNRSLDVGILDVVIPPVCYGSCQACGTIAITTDVTLTVLTSNITVAVDGMFLAGSLNGWTGEPMVDNGDGSWSITKALAATSYDFKFQNGANGWEELACGGNRSFTFLENDPAFSVVGCFGQCSDVCVVDPTPAAITFSVDASQITVDSTGIFLLGSFTTPAWQAGAIPMLDLNGDGIYTVTTMVSGPADIQYKFNNGDPFPMGVADYTGEEGADFLGFGCGVDNGVGGSNRSFTRSGLDESTPAVCFNSCVACALIQPVLVFTVDLCGASATEVRLTGALWNWDLTLGPLATDNGDGTWSVTFDPAPTADMDYLWIVDGIQEDLLNEAIAGGTCAPITDLTTYARRSWVLGSADPSDVFGQCGACAGIVLGCMYSNATNYNASANDDDGSCIFPVTSTCLGDVDGDNLAGTSDLLMLLAGFGSICP
;
A
#
# COMPACT_ATOMS: atom_id res chain seq x y z
N MET A 1 21.86 60.87 50.99
CA MET A 1 20.60 61.00 51.74
C MET A 1 19.53 60.19 51.02
N LYS A 2 19.10 59.12 51.69
CA LYS A 2 17.97 58.20 51.42
C LYS A 2 16.85 58.75 50.52
N LEU A 3 16.38 57.93 49.58
CA LEU A 3 15.03 57.31 49.60
C LEU A 3 14.91 56.24 48.49
N PHE A 4 14.69 55.00 48.93
CA PHE A 4 14.30 53.84 48.12
C PHE A 4 12.85 54.03 47.62
N PHE A 5 12.59 53.82 46.33
CA PHE A 5 11.25 53.52 45.82
C PHE A 5 11.23 52.05 45.41
N SER A 6 10.57 51.22 46.22
CA SER A 6 10.26 49.83 45.91
C SER A 6 9.06 49.81 44.96
N THR A 7 9.27 49.39 43.72
CA THR A 7 8.21 49.04 42.79
C THR A 7 7.80 47.59 43.05
N LEU A 8 6.64 47.41 43.69
CA LEU A 8 5.98 46.12 43.84
C LEU A 8 5.33 45.75 42.49
N PHE A 9 5.94 44.85 41.73
CA PHE A 9 5.34 44.27 40.54
C PHE A 9 4.38 43.16 40.98
N SER A 10 3.10 43.51 41.16
CA SER A 10 2.06 42.52 41.45
C SER A 10 1.69 41.80 40.14
N LEU A 11 2.22 40.60 39.96
CA LEU A 11 1.81 39.67 38.91
C LEU A 11 0.37 39.22 39.21
N VAL A 12 -0.62 39.86 38.58
CA VAL A 12 -2.01 39.38 38.61
C VAL A 12 -2.07 38.15 37.70
N LEU A 13 -1.95 36.97 38.30
CA LEU A 13 -2.24 35.70 37.65
C LEU A 13 -3.75 35.66 37.38
N CYS A 14 -4.16 35.94 36.14
CA CYS A 14 -5.55 35.82 35.74
C CYS A 14 -5.87 34.32 35.66
N VAL A 15 -6.40 33.75 36.75
CA VAL A 15 -6.93 32.39 36.76
C VAL A 15 -8.30 32.45 36.09
N SER A 16 -8.37 32.01 34.84
CA SER A 16 -9.62 31.77 34.13
C SER A 16 -10.36 30.64 34.85
N ILE A 17 -11.36 30.96 35.68
CA ILE A 17 -12.26 29.95 36.23
C ILE A 17 -13.25 29.59 35.13
N SER A 18 -13.04 28.44 34.49
CA SER A 18 -14.01 27.83 33.59
C SER A 18 -15.23 27.40 34.41
N ALA A 19 -16.44 27.72 33.94
CA ALA A 19 -17.66 27.28 34.61
C ALA A 19 -17.84 25.78 34.36
N GLN A 20 -18.18 25.01 35.41
CA GLN A 20 -18.28 23.54 35.35
C GLN A 20 -19.71 23.06 35.61
N SER A 21 -20.07 21.92 35.02
CA SER A 21 -21.33 21.19 35.19
C SER A 21 -21.02 19.71 35.45
N SER A 22 -21.89 19.03 36.20
CA SER A 22 -21.81 17.59 36.39
C SER A 22 -22.63 16.84 35.34
N VAL A 23 -22.01 15.81 34.76
CA VAL A 23 -22.61 14.91 33.77
C VAL A 23 -22.66 13.51 34.37
N THR A 24 -23.85 12.98 34.58
CA THR A 24 -24.05 11.60 35.06
C THR A 24 -24.36 10.69 33.88
N PHE A 25 -23.47 9.75 33.63
CA PHE A 25 -23.57 8.71 32.62
C PHE A 25 -24.22 7.46 33.22
N GLN A 26 -25.04 6.79 32.42
CA GLN A 26 -25.75 5.58 32.82
C GLN A 26 -25.72 4.56 31.68
N VAL A 27 -25.34 3.32 31.95
CA VAL A 27 -25.36 2.21 31.00
C VAL A 27 -26.00 0.98 31.63
N ASP A 28 -26.98 0.43 30.95
CA ASP A 28 -27.69 -0.78 31.35
C ASP A 28 -26.95 -2.02 30.81
N MET A 29 -26.48 -2.84 31.74
CA MET A 29 -25.72 -4.07 31.49
C MET A 29 -26.57 -5.33 31.70
N SER A 30 -27.89 -5.20 31.89
CA SER A 30 -28.78 -6.32 32.22
C SER A 30 -28.84 -7.40 31.13
N VAL A 31 -28.59 -7.03 29.87
CA VAL A 31 -28.59 -7.94 28.71
C VAL A 31 -27.21 -8.56 28.48
N GLU A 32 -26.17 -7.75 28.42
CA GLU A 32 -24.80 -8.19 28.10
C GLU A 32 -24.11 -8.88 29.29
N GLY A 33 -24.48 -8.48 30.52
CA GLY A 33 -23.82 -8.88 31.75
C GLY A 33 -22.54 -8.09 32.02
N ALA A 34 -22.36 -7.67 33.27
CA ALA A 34 -21.16 -6.96 33.69
C ALA A 34 -19.97 -7.92 33.82
N ASN A 35 -18.83 -7.50 33.26
CA ASN A 35 -17.56 -8.20 33.42
C ASN A 35 -17.18 -8.27 34.90
N PRO A 36 -16.64 -9.40 35.40
CA PRO A 36 -16.15 -9.51 36.78
C PRO A 36 -15.11 -8.46 37.18
N MET A 37 -14.36 -7.91 36.22
CA MET A 37 -13.40 -6.83 36.43
C MET A 37 -14.06 -5.45 36.58
N GLY A 38 -15.34 -5.32 36.28
CA GLY A 38 -16.14 -4.10 36.38
C GLY A 38 -16.51 -3.49 35.03
N VAL A 39 -17.39 -2.49 35.09
CA VAL A 39 -17.81 -1.64 33.97
C VAL A 39 -17.12 -0.30 34.12
N PHE A 40 -16.61 0.25 33.03
CA PHE A 40 -15.82 1.48 33.03
C PHE A 40 -16.31 2.44 31.96
N ILE A 41 -15.90 3.69 32.08
CA ILE A 41 -16.12 4.73 31.08
C ILE A 41 -14.80 5.40 30.72
N ALA A 42 -14.57 5.62 29.43
CA ALA A 42 -13.43 6.40 28.94
C ALA A 42 -13.94 7.49 28.00
N GLY A 43 -13.67 8.75 28.34
CA GLY A 43 -14.00 9.90 27.50
C GLY A 43 -13.02 11.07 27.58
N SER A 44 -13.30 12.14 26.83
CA SER A 44 -12.46 13.34 26.76
C SER A 44 -12.24 14.01 28.13
N PHE A 45 -13.19 13.90 29.04
CA PHE A 45 -13.16 14.47 30.40
C PHE A 45 -12.12 13.84 31.34
N GLN A 46 -11.47 12.73 30.95
CA GLN A 46 -10.39 12.12 31.73
C GLN A 46 -9.14 11.79 30.88
N GLY A 47 -9.14 12.18 29.59
CA GLY A 47 -8.00 11.97 28.70
C GLY A 47 -7.90 10.59 28.06
N TRP A 48 -9.04 9.93 27.79
CA TRP A 48 -9.11 8.63 27.11
C TRP A 48 -8.28 7.49 27.76
N THR A 49 -8.21 7.44 29.09
CA THR A 49 -7.55 6.36 29.84
C THR A 49 -8.54 5.23 30.19
N PRO A 50 -8.43 4.03 29.58
CA PRO A 50 -9.30 2.91 29.92
C PRO A 50 -9.02 2.42 31.35
N GLY A 51 -10.06 1.97 32.06
CA GLY A 51 -9.93 1.48 33.43
C GLY A 51 -9.76 2.56 34.51
N ALA A 52 -9.59 3.83 34.14
CA ALA A 52 -9.39 4.92 35.11
C ALA A 52 -10.66 5.28 35.89
N SER A 53 -11.82 5.24 35.21
CA SER A 53 -13.12 5.62 35.78
C SER A 53 -14.06 4.40 35.79
N GLN A 54 -14.16 3.76 36.95
CA GLN A 54 -15.10 2.65 37.17
C GLN A 54 -16.52 3.18 37.38
N MET A 55 -17.48 2.59 36.69
CA MET A 55 -18.92 2.82 36.90
C MET A 55 -19.45 1.86 37.95
N LEU A 56 -20.45 2.29 38.72
CA LEU A 56 -20.97 1.53 39.87
C LEU A 56 -22.47 1.29 39.74
N ASP A 57 -22.90 0.13 40.22
CA ASP A 57 -24.30 -0.30 40.36
C ASP A 57 -24.57 -0.59 41.86
N PRO A 58 -24.82 0.44 42.68
CA PRO A 58 -24.95 0.29 44.13
C PRO A 58 -26.31 -0.29 44.57
N ASP A 59 -27.36 -0.18 43.77
CA ASP A 59 -28.71 -0.70 44.03
C ASP A 59 -28.96 -2.06 43.39
N GLY A 60 -28.05 -2.54 42.54
CA GLY A 60 -28.07 -3.88 41.97
C GLY A 60 -29.15 -4.05 40.90
N ASP A 61 -29.55 -2.96 40.24
CA ASP A 61 -30.58 -2.95 39.21
C ASP A 61 -30.02 -3.26 37.81
N GLY A 62 -28.70 -3.38 37.68
CA GLY A 62 -27.99 -3.63 36.42
C GLY A 62 -27.61 -2.37 35.64
N ILE A 63 -27.95 -1.17 36.16
CA ILE A 63 -27.61 0.12 35.56
C ILE A 63 -26.38 0.69 36.26
N PHE A 64 -25.28 0.75 35.52
CA PHE A 64 -24.02 1.27 36.01
C PHE A 64 -23.96 2.78 35.79
N THR A 65 -23.51 3.50 36.82
CA THR A 65 -23.50 4.97 36.85
C THR A 65 -22.11 5.55 37.13
N TYR A 66 -21.83 6.70 36.53
CA TYR A 66 -20.63 7.50 36.82
C TYR A 66 -20.90 8.98 36.59
N THR A 67 -20.38 9.85 37.45
CA THR A 67 -20.53 11.31 37.31
C THR A 67 -19.18 11.96 37.04
N ALA A 68 -19.05 12.64 35.91
CA ALA A 68 -17.89 13.48 35.59
C ALA A 68 -18.21 14.95 35.86
N ILE A 69 -17.18 15.72 36.23
CA ILE A 69 -17.24 17.19 36.24
C ILE A 69 -16.59 17.68 34.94
N VAL A 70 -17.32 18.49 34.19
CA VAL A 70 -16.95 18.91 32.84
C VAL A 70 -17.14 20.41 32.69
N ASP A 71 -16.29 21.05 31.91
CA ASP A 71 -16.42 22.45 31.55
C ASP A 71 -17.70 22.69 30.73
N THR A 72 -18.48 23.70 31.12
CA THR A 72 -19.71 24.09 30.44
C THR A 72 -19.43 24.66 29.04
N ASN A 73 -20.39 24.51 28.14
CA ASN A 73 -20.32 24.88 26.73
C ASN A 73 -19.16 24.19 25.99
N THR A 74 -18.87 22.95 26.35
CA THR A 74 -17.91 22.08 25.64
C THR A 74 -18.60 20.84 25.11
N THR A 75 -18.08 20.28 24.04
CA THR A 75 -18.49 18.96 23.54
C THR A 75 -17.59 17.91 24.18
N ILE A 76 -18.19 16.90 24.80
CA ILE A 76 -17.48 15.72 25.28
C ILE A 76 -17.80 14.51 24.44
N GLN A 77 -16.87 13.55 24.48
CA GLN A 77 -17.02 12.25 23.83
C GLN A 77 -16.66 11.14 24.81
N TRP A 78 -17.28 9.97 24.67
CA TRP A 78 -16.99 8.81 25.52
C TRP A 78 -17.35 7.47 24.87
N LYS A 79 -16.89 6.39 25.52
CA LYS A 79 -17.30 5.01 25.33
C LYS A 79 -17.53 4.34 26.68
N TYR A 80 -18.51 3.44 26.77
CA TYR A 80 -18.60 2.46 27.85
C TYR A 80 -17.69 1.26 27.56
N LEU A 81 -17.14 0.65 28.62
CA LEU A 81 -16.26 -0.51 28.54
C LEU A 81 -16.74 -1.60 29.50
N ASN A 82 -16.89 -2.82 28.99
CA ASN A 82 -17.19 -3.99 29.80
C ASN A 82 -15.90 -4.70 30.26
N GLY A 83 -15.03 -3.93 30.91
CA GLY A 83 -13.69 -4.32 31.34
C GLY A 83 -12.75 -3.10 31.43
N ALA A 84 -11.57 -3.28 32.02
CA ALA A 84 -10.65 -2.18 32.34
C ALA A 84 -9.65 -1.83 31.22
N SER A 85 -9.85 -2.30 29.98
CA SER A 85 -8.86 -2.17 28.90
C SER A 85 -9.54 -1.97 27.54
N TRP A 86 -8.82 -1.36 26.59
CA TRP A 86 -9.23 -1.32 25.18
C TRP A 86 -9.30 -2.75 24.60
N GLY A 87 -10.17 -2.94 23.61
CA GLY A 87 -10.68 -4.23 23.16
C GLY A 87 -11.91 -4.73 23.92
N MET A 88 -12.36 -4.00 24.94
CA MET A 88 -13.55 -4.28 25.75
C MET A 88 -14.57 -3.14 25.70
N GLU A 89 -14.34 -2.12 24.88
CA GLU A 89 -15.27 -1.02 24.64
C GLU A 89 -16.49 -1.46 23.85
N GLU A 90 -17.59 -0.72 24.03
CA GLU A 90 -18.79 -0.93 23.23
C GLU A 90 -18.60 -0.49 21.77
N THR A 91 -19.41 -1.09 20.89
CA THR A 91 -19.68 -0.58 19.54
C THR A 91 -21.15 -0.18 19.50
N VAL A 92 -21.44 1.03 19.01
CA VAL A 92 -22.79 1.58 18.95
C VAL A 92 -23.21 1.86 17.51
N PRO A 93 -24.50 1.96 17.19
CA PRO A 93 -24.93 2.41 15.86
C PRO A 93 -24.50 3.86 15.57
N PRO A 94 -24.36 4.24 14.28
CA PRO A 94 -24.07 5.62 13.87
C PRO A 94 -25.06 6.69 14.38
N ALA A 95 -26.23 6.27 14.86
CA ALA A 95 -27.23 7.16 15.45
C ALA A 95 -26.80 7.77 16.80
N CYS A 96 -25.89 7.11 17.53
CA CYS A 96 -25.36 7.60 18.81
C CYS A 96 -23.85 7.43 18.94
N GLY A 97 -23.17 6.98 17.90
CA GLY A 97 -21.73 7.07 17.72
C GLY A 97 -21.40 7.66 16.36
N ASN A 98 -20.26 8.33 16.22
CA ASN A 98 -19.86 8.90 14.93
C ASN A 98 -18.79 8.01 14.26
N PRO A 99 -19.09 7.37 13.12
CA PRO A 99 -18.14 6.47 12.44
C PRO A 99 -16.81 7.15 12.06
N LEU A 100 -16.79 8.49 11.93
CA LEU A 100 -15.60 9.26 11.60
C LEU A 100 -14.68 9.54 12.81
N ASP A 101 -15.10 9.22 14.04
CA ASP A 101 -14.34 9.47 15.27
C ASP A 101 -14.15 8.24 16.16
N ASN A 102 -13.99 7.06 15.54
CA ASN A 102 -13.95 5.76 16.21
C ASN A 102 -15.29 5.39 16.87
N ASN A 103 -16.40 5.92 16.37
CA ASN A 103 -17.74 5.57 16.81
C ASN A 103 -17.97 5.92 18.29
N ASN A 104 -17.53 7.13 18.69
CA ASN A 104 -17.68 7.64 20.05
C ASN A 104 -19.07 8.25 20.24
N ARG A 105 -19.63 8.08 21.45
CA ARG A 105 -20.81 8.85 21.87
C ARG A 105 -20.40 10.30 22.14
N SER A 106 -21.30 11.26 21.95
CA SER A 106 -21.02 12.68 22.17
C SER A 106 -22.16 13.43 22.86
N LEU A 107 -21.81 14.52 23.56
CA LEU A 107 -22.76 15.41 24.24
C LEU A 107 -22.21 16.83 24.28
N ASP A 108 -23.05 17.80 23.90
CA ASP A 108 -22.80 19.21 24.15
C ASP A 108 -23.23 19.58 25.58
N VAL A 109 -22.26 19.87 26.44
CA VAL A 109 -22.50 20.15 27.85
C VAL A 109 -22.98 21.58 28.02
N GLY A 110 -24.22 21.75 28.49
CA GLY A 110 -24.79 23.06 28.83
C GLY A 110 -24.28 23.62 30.17
N ILE A 111 -24.97 24.64 30.67
CA ILE A 111 -24.65 25.28 31.96
C ILE A 111 -25.31 24.62 33.18
N LEU A 112 -26.18 23.64 32.95
CA LEU A 112 -26.89 22.90 33.99
C LEU A 112 -26.32 21.48 34.10
N ASP A 113 -26.39 20.93 35.30
CA ASP A 113 -26.12 19.51 35.54
C ASP A 113 -27.05 18.65 34.70
N VAL A 114 -26.54 17.54 34.17
CA VAL A 114 -27.28 16.63 33.30
C VAL A 114 -27.13 15.20 33.77
N VAL A 115 -28.25 14.47 33.80
CA VAL A 115 -28.28 13.02 34.00
C VAL A 115 -28.73 12.42 32.67
N ILE A 116 -27.82 11.71 32.00
CA ILE A 116 -28.08 11.07 30.73
C ILE A 116 -28.96 9.84 31.00
N PRO A 117 -30.10 9.66 30.29
CA PRO A 117 -30.92 8.47 30.45
C PRO A 117 -30.13 7.16 30.24
N PRO A 118 -30.46 6.08 30.96
CA PRO A 118 -29.78 4.80 30.78
C PRO A 118 -30.01 4.26 29.37
N VAL A 119 -28.93 3.81 28.73
CA VAL A 119 -28.92 3.14 27.43
C VAL A 119 -28.40 1.72 27.59
N CYS A 120 -28.90 0.79 26.79
CA CYS A 120 -28.37 -0.57 26.75
C CYS A 120 -26.93 -0.54 26.22
N TYR A 121 -26.05 -1.37 26.79
CA TYR A 121 -24.68 -1.50 26.30
C TYR A 121 -24.65 -1.79 24.79
N GLY A 122 -23.89 -1.00 24.02
CA GLY A 122 -23.85 -1.13 22.56
C GLY A 122 -25.09 -0.63 21.80
N SER A 123 -26.04 0.04 22.48
CA SER A 123 -27.28 0.57 21.89
C SER A 123 -27.45 2.07 22.15
N CYS A 124 -28.27 2.72 21.31
CA CYS A 124 -28.71 4.10 21.53
C CYS A 124 -29.93 4.19 22.46
N GLN A 125 -30.57 3.07 22.75
CA GLN A 125 -31.85 2.99 23.43
C GLN A 125 -31.74 2.16 24.71
N ALA A 126 -32.71 2.30 25.63
CA ALA A 126 -32.81 1.48 26.83
C ALA A 126 -32.94 -0.02 26.49
N CYS A 127 -32.51 -0.92 27.37
CA CYS A 127 -32.66 -2.35 27.12
C CYS A 127 -34.16 -2.73 26.98
N GLY A 128 -34.46 -3.68 26.09
CA GLY A 128 -35.82 -4.18 25.88
C GLY A 128 -36.72 -3.30 25.00
N THR A 129 -36.24 -2.18 24.47
CA THR A 129 -36.95 -1.44 23.42
C THR A 129 -36.77 -2.11 22.07
N ILE A 130 -37.86 -2.29 21.31
CA ILE A 130 -37.79 -2.68 19.90
C ILE A 130 -37.12 -1.53 19.14
N ALA A 131 -36.16 -1.83 18.26
CA ALA A 131 -35.49 -0.81 17.44
C ALA A 131 -36.52 0.02 16.68
N ILE A 132 -36.44 1.35 16.80
CA ILE A 132 -37.31 2.23 16.00
C ILE A 132 -36.85 2.11 14.55
N THR A 133 -37.79 1.71 13.69
CA THR A 133 -37.58 1.66 12.25
C THR A 133 -38.13 2.91 11.60
N THR A 134 -37.41 3.42 10.62
CA THR A 134 -37.89 4.46 9.71
C THR A 134 -38.36 3.81 8.42
N ASP A 135 -39.48 4.27 7.88
CA ASP A 135 -39.94 3.86 6.55
C ASP A 135 -39.06 4.52 5.49
N VAL A 136 -38.14 3.73 4.92
CA VAL A 136 -37.24 4.15 3.85
C VAL A 136 -37.83 3.73 2.52
N THR A 137 -38.03 4.69 1.61
CA THR A 137 -38.49 4.39 0.24
C THR A 137 -37.31 4.40 -0.72
N LEU A 138 -37.04 3.26 -1.36
CA LEU A 138 -36.04 3.12 -2.40
C LEU A 138 -36.73 3.13 -3.77
N THR A 139 -36.30 4.04 -4.64
CA THR A 139 -36.87 4.25 -5.97
C THR A 139 -35.81 4.08 -7.04
N VAL A 140 -36.09 3.24 -8.03
CA VAL A 140 -35.29 3.12 -9.26
C VAL A 140 -36.01 3.78 -10.42
N LEU A 141 -35.29 4.63 -11.14
CA LEU A 141 -35.75 5.23 -12.38
C LEU A 141 -35.31 4.35 -13.56
N THR A 142 -36.23 4.06 -14.49
CA THR A 142 -36.01 3.06 -15.55
C THR A 142 -36.12 3.66 -16.95
N SER A 143 -36.06 4.98 -17.09
CA SER A 143 -36.24 5.66 -18.39
C SER A 143 -35.13 5.38 -19.41
N ASN A 144 -33.97 4.89 -18.95
CA ASN A 144 -32.84 4.51 -19.79
C ASN A 144 -32.87 3.03 -20.25
N ILE A 145 -33.73 2.19 -19.66
CA ILE A 145 -33.76 0.74 -19.95
C ILE A 145 -35.13 0.28 -20.44
N THR A 146 -35.16 -0.93 -21.00
CA THR A 146 -36.40 -1.70 -21.14
C THR A 146 -36.55 -2.60 -19.91
N VAL A 147 -37.64 -2.42 -19.16
CA VAL A 147 -37.93 -3.24 -17.97
C VAL A 147 -38.30 -4.66 -18.40
N ALA A 148 -37.76 -5.65 -17.70
CA ALA A 148 -38.03 -7.06 -17.90
C ALA A 148 -39.51 -7.40 -17.61
N VAL A 149 -40.00 -8.48 -18.20
CA VAL A 149 -41.42 -8.88 -18.10
C VAL A 149 -41.87 -9.15 -16.67
N ASP A 150 -40.94 -9.57 -15.81
CA ASP A 150 -41.11 -9.88 -14.40
C ASP A 150 -40.85 -8.67 -13.47
N GLY A 151 -40.48 -7.51 -14.03
CA GLY A 151 -40.41 -6.23 -13.31
C GLY A 151 -39.06 -5.94 -12.66
N MET A 152 -39.06 -4.95 -11.77
CA MET A 152 -37.87 -4.51 -11.03
C MET A 152 -37.83 -5.13 -9.63
N PHE A 153 -36.62 -5.40 -9.12
CA PHE A 153 -36.40 -5.96 -7.79
C PHE A 153 -35.33 -5.18 -7.02
N LEU A 154 -35.41 -5.22 -5.69
CA LEU A 154 -34.40 -4.74 -4.75
C LEU A 154 -33.70 -5.93 -4.09
N ALA A 155 -32.36 -5.92 -4.06
CA ALA A 155 -31.58 -6.90 -3.32
C ALA A 155 -30.43 -6.21 -2.56
N GLY A 156 -30.18 -6.58 -1.32
CA GLY A 156 -29.11 -5.98 -0.51
C GLY A 156 -29.03 -6.55 0.90
N SER A 157 -28.20 -5.92 1.73
CA SER A 157 -28.07 -6.19 3.16
C SER A 157 -29.42 -6.19 3.91
N LEU A 158 -30.39 -5.37 3.45
CA LEU A 158 -31.75 -5.27 3.98
C LEU A 158 -32.64 -6.51 3.77
N ASN A 159 -32.28 -7.40 2.83
CA ASN A 159 -33.04 -8.62 2.54
C ASN A 159 -32.13 -9.82 2.21
N GLY A 160 -30.90 -9.83 2.74
CA GLY A 160 -29.95 -10.93 2.57
C GLY A 160 -29.59 -11.20 1.11
N TRP A 161 -29.50 -10.14 0.29
CA TRP A 161 -29.17 -10.21 -1.14
C TRP A 161 -30.14 -11.05 -1.98
N THR A 162 -31.38 -11.22 -1.51
CA THR A 162 -32.45 -11.89 -2.25
C THR A 162 -33.33 -10.86 -2.96
N GLY A 163 -33.62 -11.05 -4.24
CA GLY A 163 -34.47 -10.14 -5.02
C GLY A 163 -35.89 -10.05 -4.47
N GLU A 164 -36.29 -8.86 -4.03
CA GLU A 164 -37.64 -8.53 -3.57
C GLU A 164 -38.34 -7.64 -4.61
N PRO A 165 -39.54 -8.00 -5.10
CA PRO A 165 -40.21 -7.26 -6.17
C PRO A 165 -40.59 -5.85 -5.74
N MET A 166 -40.33 -4.88 -6.61
CA MET A 166 -40.72 -3.48 -6.44
C MET A 166 -42.09 -3.22 -7.09
N VAL A 167 -42.71 -2.08 -6.74
CA VAL A 167 -44.00 -1.64 -7.28
C VAL A 167 -43.78 -0.62 -8.39
N ASP A 168 -44.41 -0.82 -9.55
CA ASP A 168 -44.45 0.15 -10.65
C ASP A 168 -45.32 1.36 -10.26
N ASN A 169 -44.74 2.56 -10.31
CA ASN A 169 -45.43 3.80 -10.00
C ASN A 169 -46.23 4.36 -11.21
N GLY A 170 -46.07 3.78 -12.40
CA GLY A 170 -46.76 4.18 -13.62
C GLY A 170 -46.20 5.44 -14.31
N ASP A 171 -45.05 5.94 -13.85
CA ASP A 171 -44.37 7.14 -14.34
C ASP A 171 -42.94 6.87 -14.85
N GLY A 172 -42.58 5.59 -15.03
CA GLY A 172 -41.22 5.18 -15.40
C GLY A 172 -40.28 5.03 -14.20
N SER A 173 -40.84 4.92 -12.99
CA SER A 173 -40.11 4.58 -11.77
C SER A 173 -40.76 3.40 -11.04
N TRP A 174 -39.93 2.67 -10.30
CA TRP A 174 -40.34 1.57 -9.44
C TRP A 174 -39.89 1.84 -8.01
N SER A 175 -40.72 1.54 -7.01
CA SER A 175 -40.42 1.82 -5.62
C SER A 175 -40.72 0.66 -4.66
N ILE A 176 -40.01 0.64 -3.54
CA ILE A 176 -40.30 -0.24 -2.41
C ILE A 176 -40.02 0.50 -1.10
N THR A 177 -40.93 0.37 -0.13
CA THR A 177 -40.78 0.97 1.20
C THR A 177 -40.46 -0.11 2.23
N LYS A 178 -39.41 0.10 3.01
CA LYS A 178 -38.95 -0.83 4.06
C LYS A 178 -38.83 -0.10 5.39
N ALA A 179 -39.37 -0.70 6.44
CA ALA A 179 -39.13 -0.26 7.81
C ALA A 179 -37.73 -0.73 8.25
N LEU A 180 -36.75 0.19 8.26
CA LEU A 180 -35.34 -0.10 8.51
C LEU A 180 -34.83 0.59 9.78
N ALA A 181 -33.91 -0.04 10.49
CA ALA A 181 -33.22 0.58 11.62
C ALA A 181 -32.09 1.49 11.11
N ALA A 182 -31.76 2.56 11.83
CA ALA A 182 -30.70 3.48 11.42
C ALA A 182 -29.31 2.79 11.44
N THR A 183 -28.83 2.40 10.27
CA THR A 183 -27.51 1.81 10.02
C THR A 183 -27.09 2.05 8.57
N SER A 184 -25.93 1.52 8.18
CA SER A 184 -25.51 1.48 6.77
C SER A 184 -26.14 0.29 6.06
N TYR A 185 -26.69 0.52 4.87
CA TYR A 185 -27.24 -0.51 4.02
C TYR A 185 -26.59 -0.46 2.64
N ASP A 186 -26.08 -1.60 2.20
CA ASP A 186 -25.67 -1.83 0.82
C ASP A 186 -26.77 -2.56 0.05
N PHE A 187 -26.98 -2.17 -1.20
CA PHE A 187 -28.00 -2.74 -2.09
C PHE A 187 -27.67 -2.56 -3.58
N LYS A 188 -28.42 -3.28 -4.42
CA LYS A 188 -28.49 -3.14 -5.88
C LYS A 188 -29.93 -3.36 -6.34
N PHE A 189 -30.29 -2.73 -7.46
CA PHE A 189 -31.51 -3.04 -8.20
C PHE A 189 -31.29 -4.21 -9.16
N GLN A 190 -32.37 -4.91 -9.50
CA GLN A 190 -32.39 -5.93 -10.55
C GLN A 190 -33.50 -5.65 -11.56
N ASN A 191 -33.19 -5.80 -12.84
CA ASN A 191 -34.14 -5.77 -13.94
C ASN A 191 -34.51 -7.20 -14.35
N GLY A 192 -35.60 -7.71 -13.79
CA GLY A 192 -35.95 -9.13 -13.82
C GLY A 192 -35.14 -9.97 -12.82
N ALA A 193 -35.56 -11.21 -12.61
CA ALA A 193 -34.91 -12.11 -11.69
C ALA A 193 -33.46 -12.38 -12.10
N ASN A 194 -32.50 -11.96 -11.26
CA ASN A 194 -31.05 -12.04 -11.49
C ASN A 194 -30.48 -11.06 -12.54
N GLY A 195 -31.27 -10.11 -13.05
CA GLY A 195 -30.77 -9.04 -13.91
C GLY A 195 -30.10 -7.92 -13.12
N TRP A 196 -29.02 -8.23 -12.41
CA TRP A 196 -28.32 -7.27 -11.53
C TRP A 196 -27.88 -6.02 -12.27
N GLU A 197 -28.05 -4.86 -11.63
CA GLU A 197 -27.43 -3.64 -12.14
C GLU A 197 -25.90 -3.67 -11.95
N GLU A 198 -25.21 -3.04 -12.90
CA GLU A 198 -23.80 -2.70 -12.75
C GLU A 198 -23.67 -1.19 -12.78
N LEU A 199 -23.26 -0.63 -11.64
CA LEU A 199 -23.13 0.81 -11.48
C LEU A 199 -21.93 1.32 -12.28
N ALA A 200 -22.14 2.40 -13.03
CA ALA A 200 -21.06 3.13 -13.69
C ALA A 200 -19.93 3.57 -12.73
N CYS A 201 -20.28 3.92 -11.49
CA CYS A 201 -19.31 4.28 -10.44
C CYS A 201 -18.73 3.07 -9.68
N GLY A 202 -19.11 1.85 -10.06
CA GLY A 202 -18.73 0.62 -9.37
C GLY A 202 -19.48 0.39 -8.06
N GLY A 203 -19.28 -0.82 -7.52
CA GLY A 203 -19.71 -1.21 -6.19
C GLY A 203 -21.21 -1.46 -6.02
N ASN A 204 -21.61 -1.49 -4.76
CA ASN A 204 -23.01 -1.50 -4.35
C ASN A 204 -23.47 -0.07 -4.10
N ARG A 205 -24.77 0.19 -4.24
CA ARG A 205 -25.35 1.43 -3.72
C ARG A 205 -25.33 1.35 -2.20
N SER A 206 -25.00 2.45 -1.54
CA SER A 206 -25.00 2.53 -0.08
C SER A 206 -25.78 3.75 0.40
N PHE A 207 -26.42 3.62 1.56
CA PHE A 207 -27.01 4.76 2.26
C PHE A 207 -26.97 4.56 3.77
N THR A 208 -26.99 5.68 4.48
CA THR A 208 -27.14 5.78 5.94
C THR A 208 -28.18 6.84 6.25
N PHE A 209 -28.95 6.65 7.31
CA PHE A 209 -29.93 7.64 7.77
C PHE A 209 -29.96 7.71 9.29
N LEU A 210 -30.52 8.80 9.82
CA LEU A 210 -30.72 9.01 11.25
C LEU A 210 -32.09 8.48 11.68
N GLU A 211 -32.18 8.01 12.92
CA GLU A 211 -33.43 7.52 13.50
C GLU A 211 -34.50 8.63 13.49
N ASN A 212 -35.73 8.28 13.07
CA ASN A 212 -36.88 9.18 12.98
C ASN A 212 -36.79 10.28 11.89
N ASP A 213 -36.02 10.09 10.83
CA ASP A 213 -36.15 10.93 9.63
C ASP A 213 -37.52 10.66 8.96
N PRO A 214 -38.49 11.59 9.04
CA PRO A 214 -39.87 11.30 8.64
C PRO A 214 -40.06 11.15 7.12
N ALA A 215 -39.01 11.36 6.30
CA ALA A 215 -39.12 11.36 4.84
C ALA A 215 -37.87 10.83 4.10
N PHE A 216 -37.12 9.90 4.70
CA PHE A 216 -35.90 9.38 4.05
C PHE A 216 -36.24 8.55 2.80
N SER A 217 -35.73 8.97 1.64
CA SER A 217 -35.86 8.23 0.38
C SER A 217 -34.56 8.23 -0.40
N VAL A 218 -34.34 7.16 -1.15
CA VAL A 218 -33.19 6.97 -2.03
C VAL A 218 -33.70 6.85 -3.45
N VAL A 219 -33.18 7.66 -4.36
CA VAL A 219 -33.57 7.67 -5.78
C VAL A 219 -32.32 7.52 -6.64
N GLY A 220 -32.38 6.68 -7.67
CA GLY A 220 -31.31 6.55 -8.64
C GLY A 220 -31.75 5.86 -9.92
N CYS A 221 -31.04 6.11 -11.02
CA CYS A 221 -31.29 5.46 -12.30
C CYS A 221 -30.65 4.08 -12.38
N PHE A 222 -31.34 3.12 -12.99
CA PHE A 222 -30.81 1.75 -13.11
C PHE A 222 -29.45 1.73 -13.81
N GLY A 223 -28.44 1.13 -13.16
CA GLY A 223 -27.07 1.05 -13.67
C GLY A 223 -26.29 2.37 -13.67
N GLN A 224 -26.85 3.45 -13.12
CA GLN A 224 -26.23 4.77 -13.08
C GLN A 224 -26.19 5.33 -11.65
N CYS A 225 -25.20 6.17 -11.39
CA CYS A 225 -24.98 6.80 -10.08
C CYS A 225 -25.58 8.20 -9.98
N SER A 226 -26.50 8.51 -10.89
CA SER A 226 -27.19 9.79 -11.01
C SER A 226 -28.68 9.61 -10.65
N ASP A 227 -29.26 10.67 -10.10
CA ASP A 227 -30.71 10.82 -9.87
C ASP A 227 -31.44 11.31 -11.14
N VAL A 228 -30.70 11.68 -12.19
CA VAL A 228 -31.20 12.01 -13.52
C VAL A 228 -30.63 11.03 -14.54
N CYS A 229 -31.52 10.32 -15.24
CA CYS A 229 -31.10 9.24 -16.12
C CYS A 229 -30.54 9.80 -17.42
N VAL A 230 -29.37 9.30 -17.80
CA VAL A 230 -28.79 9.53 -19.11
C VAL A 230 -29.24 8.41 -20.03
N VAL A 231 -29.60 8.75 -21.27
CA VAL A 231 -29.98 7.74 -22.27
C VAL A 231 -28.74 6.97 -22.69
N ASP A 232 -28.85 5.66 -22.70
CA ASP A 232 -27.81 4.74 -23.12
C ASP A 232 -27.37 5.01 -24.59
N PRO A 233 -26.06 4.92 -24.91
CA PRO A 233 -25.60 5.08 -26.28
C PRO A 233 -26.20 4.03 -27.23
N THR A 234 -26.23 4.31 -28.53
CA THR A 234 -26.68 3.35 -29.53
C THR A 234 -25.85 2.05 -29.47
N PRO A 235 -26.43 0.87 -29.75
CA PRO A 235 -25.66 -0.37 -29.85
C PRO A 235 -24.57 -0.25 -30.92
N ALA A 236 -23.36 -0.73 -30.62
CA ALA A 236 -22.22 -0.64 -31.52
C ALA A 236 -21.27 -1.84 -31.37
N ALA A 237 -20.45 -2.10 -32.39
CA ALA A 237 -19.47 -3.18 -32.36
C ALA A 237 -18.21 -2.72 -31.60
N ILE A 238 -17.84 -3.44 -30.54
CA ILE A 238 -16.63 -3.16 -29.77
C ILE A 238 -15.68 -4.33 -29.91
N THR A 239 -14.44 -4.03 -30.28
CA THR A 239 -13.34 -5.00 -30.32
C THR A 239 -12.57 -4.95 -29.01
N PHE A 240 -12.57 -6.04 -28.26
CA PHE A 240 -11.78 -6.23 -27.05
C PHE A 240 -10.51 -7.01 -27.38
N SER A 241 -9.40 -6.59 -26.79
CA SER A 241 -8.09 -7.21 -27.00
C SER A 241 -7.35 -7.41 -25.67
N VAL A 242 -6.75 -8.58 -25.47
CA VAL A 242 -5.89 -8.88 -24.32
C VAL A 242 -4.63 -9.58 -24.80
N ASP A 243 -3.48 -9.13 -24.30
CA ASP A 243 -2.19 -9.76 -24.53
C ASP A 243 -1.97 -10.82 -23.44
N ALA A 244 -1.96 -12.09 -23.87
CA ALA A 244 -1.75 -13.24 -23.02
C ALA A 244 -0.35 -13.85 -23.21
N SER A 245 0.59 -13.14 -23.86
CA SER A 245 1.94 -13.64 -24.17
C SER A 245 2.79 -13.95 -22.94
N GLN A 246 2.44 -13.41 -21.76
CA GLN A 246 3.16 -13.61 -20.50
C GLN A 246 2.56 -14.69 -19.59
N ILE A 247 1.48 -15.33 -20.03
CA ILE A 247 0.83 -16.41 -19.27
C ILE A 247 0.78 -17.69 -20.10
N THR A 248 0.63 -18.83 -19.42
CA THR A 248 0.27 -20.07 -20.10
C THR A 248 -1.23 -20.06 -20.36
N VAL A 249 -1.62 -20.00 -21.63
CA VAL A 249 -3.04 -20.03 -22.03
C VAL A 249 -3.60 -21.44 -21.85
N ASP A 250 -4.78 -21.54 -21.23
CA ASP A 250 -5.50 -22.80 -21.05
C ASP A 250 -5.86 -23.42 -22.41
N SER A 251 -5.94 -24.75 -22.44
CA SER A 251 -6.38 -25.51 -23.60
C SER A 251 -7.74 -25.08 -24.18
N THR A 252 -8.64 -24.52 -23.36
CA THR A 252 -9.94 -24.01 -23.81
C THR A 252 -9.89 -22.57 -24.31
N GLY A 253 -8.76 -21.86 -24.13
CA GLY A 253 -8.51 -20.52 -24.65
C GLY A 253 -8.87 -19.38 -23.68
N ILE A 254 -8.84 -18.16 -24.22
CA ILE A 254 -9.18 -16.91 -23.52
C ILE A 254 -10.62 -16.50 -23.83
N PHE A 255 -11.34 -16.02 -22.83
CA PHE A 255 -12.73 -15.57 -22.94
C PHE A 255 -12.91 -14.13 -22.46
N LEU A 256 -13.79 -13.40 -23.13
CA LEU A 256 -14.32 -12.11 -22.68
C LEU A 256 -15.63 -12.35 -21.93
N LEU A 257 -15.76 -11.75 -20.76
CA LEU A 257 -17.00 -11.73 -19.98
C LEU A 257 -17.24 -10.35 -19.41
N GLY A 258 -18.50 -9.98 -19.20
CA GLY A 258 -18.82 -8.64 -18.69
C GLY A 258 -20.31 -8.37 -18.57
N SER A 259 -20.63 -7.16 -18.14
CA SER A 259 -22.01 -6.71 -17.88
C SER A 259 -22.93 -6.74 -19.10
N PHE A 260 -22.35 -6.69 -20.30
CA PHE A 260 -23.06 -6.68 -21.58
C PHE A 260 -23.22 -8.07 -22.23
N THR A 261 -22.64 -9.12 -21.64
CA THR A 261 -22.81 -10.48 -22.15
C THR A 261 -24.21 -11.02 -21.82
N THR A 262 -24.65 -12.09 -22.50
CA THR A 262 -26.00 -12.65 -22.31
C THR A 262 -25.95 -14.18 -22.14
N PRO A 263 -26.21 -14.72 -20.93
CA PRO A 263 -26.37 -14.00 -19.65
C PRO A 263 -25.11 -13.19 -19.27
N ALA A 264 -25.24 -12.20 -18.39
CA ALA A 264 -24.06 -11.44 -17.97
C ALA A 264 -23.02 -12.35 -17.29
N TRP A 265 -21.75 -11.97 -17.39
CA TRP A 265 -20.62 -12.64 -16.76
C TRP A 265 -20.39 -14.08 -17.28
N GLN A 266 -20.07 -15.03 -16.38
CA GLN A 266 -19.48 -16.34 -16.73
C GLN A 266 -20.32 -17.11 -17.76
N ALA A 267 -21.64 -17.18 -17.58
CA ALA A 267 -22.52 -17.99 -18.43
C ALA A 267 -22.71 -17.44 -19.86
N GLY A 268 -22.41 -16.16 -20.11
CA GLY A 268 -22.45 -15.56 -21.45
C GLY A 268 -21.07 -15.21 -22.00
N ALA A 269 -20.01 -15.79 -21.43
CA ALA A 269 -18.64 -15.55 -21.87
C ALA A 269 -18.47 -15.85 -23.37
N ILE A 270 -17.69 -15.00 -24.04
CA ILE A 270 -17.47 -15.04 -25.48
C ILE A 270 -16.02 -15.47 -25.73
N PRO A 271 -15.76 -16.54 -26.51
CA PRO A 271 -14.40 -16.97 -26.81
C PRO A 271 -13.66 -15.93 -27.66
N MET A 272 -12.40 -15.69 -27.33
CA MET A 272 -11.50 -14.80 -28.06
C MET A 272 -10.51 -15.60 -28.92
N LEU A 273 -10.05 -15.00 -30.01
CA LEU A 273 -9.17 -15.66 -30.98
C LEU A 273 -7.84 -14.93 -31.14
N ASP A 274 -6.76 -15.70 -31.21
CA ASP A 274 -5.44 -15.27 -31.66
C ASP A 274 -5.20 -15.85 -33.08
N LEU A 275 -5.63 -15.10 -34.10
CA LEU A 275 -5.62 -15.59 -35.49
C LEU A 275 -4.24 -15.48 -36.16
N ASN A 276 -3.37 -14.60 -35.66
CA ASN A 276 -2.05 -14.32 -36.22
C ASN A 276 -0.91 -14.96 -35.40
N GLY A 277 -1.21 -15.52 -34.23
CA GLY A 277 -0.25 -16.21 -33.37
C GLY A 277 0.70 -15.26 -32.65
N ASP A 278 0.30 -14.00 -32.41
CA ASP A 278 1.13 -13.01 -31.74
C ASP A 278 0.93 -12.97 -30.22
N GLY A 279 0.04 -13.81 -29.67
CA GLY A 279 -0.31 -13.87 -28.27
C GLY A 279 -1.40 -12.88 -27.85
N ILE A 280 -1.92 -12.05 -28.77
CA ILE A 280 -3.01 -11.11 -28.52
C ILE A 280 -4.33 -11.74 -28.95
N TYR A 281 -5.18 -12.01 -27.97
CA TYR A 281 -6.51 -12.55 -28.18
C TYR A 281 -7.49 -11.42 -28.41
N THR A 282 -8.30 -11.54 -29.46
CA THR A 282 -9.26 -10.50 -29.89
C THR A 282 -10.65 -11.06 -30.10
N VAL A 283 -11.67 -10.25 -29.80
CA VAL A 283 -13.06 -10.53 -30.16
C VAL A 283 -13.81 -9.23 -30.44
N THR A 284 -14.64 -9.22 -31.48
CA THR A 284 -15.58 -8.13 -31.76
C THR A 284 -16.98 -8.60 -31.44
N THR A 285 -17.70 -7.85 -30.60
CA THR A 285 -19.08 -8.16 -30.22
C THR A 285 -19.95 -6.90 -30.23
N MET A 286 -21.25 -7.08 -30.47
CA MET A 286 -22.21 -5.98 -30.38
C MET A 286 -22.54 -5.70 -28.92
N VAL A 287 -22.24 -4.48 -28.47
CA VAL A 287 -22.49 -4.03 -27.10
C VAL A 287 -23.64 -3.03 -27.11
N SER A 288 -24.61 -3.25 -26.22
CA SER A 288 -25.76 -2.39 -25.95
C SER A 288 -25.87 -2.11 -24.44
N GLY A 289 -26.78 -1.21 -24.05
CA GLY A 289 -26.98 -0.85 -22.64
C GLY A 289 -26.13 0.36 -22.21
N PRO A 290 -25.70 0.45 -20.94
CA PRO A 290 -25.02 1.63 -20.41
C PRO A 290 -23.77 2.06 -21.20
N ALA A 291 -23.40 3.34 -21.06
CA ALA A 291 -22.16 3.87 -21.62
C ALA A 291 -20.94 3.24 -20.93
N ASP A 292 -20.96 3.20 -19.61
CA ASP A 292 -19.92 2.57 -18.80
C ASP A 292 -20.23 1.08 -18.64
N ILE A 293 -19.36 0.24 -19.18
CA ILE A 293 -19.46 -1.21 -19.11
C ILE A 293 -18.31 -1.77 -18.28
N GLN A 294 -18.59 -2.87 -17.58
CA GLN A 294 -17.60 -3.60 -16.80
C GLN A 294 -17.31 -4.94 -17.47
N TYR A 295 -16.05 -5.36 -17.45
CA TYR A 295 -15.63 -6.61 -18.08
C TYR A 295 -14.38 -7.20 -17.43
N LYS A 296 -14.09 -8.45 -17.78
CA LYS A 296 -12.86 -9.16 -17.47
C LYS A 296 -12.48 -10.10 -18.60
N PHE A 297 -11.22 -10.49 -18.61
CA PHE A 297 -10.75 -11.64 -19.36
C PHE A 297 -10.67 -12.87 -18.44
N ASN A 298 -10.84 -14.05 -19.02
CA ASN A 298 -10.72 -15.34 -18.33
C ASN A 298 -9.82 -16.27 -19.13
N ASN A 299 -8.84 -16.88 -18.47
CA ASN A 299 -7.98 -17.90 -19.04
C ASN A 299 -8.53 -19.28 -18.69
N GLY A 300 -9.24 -19.91 -19.63
CA GLY A 300 -10.07 -21.09 -19.37
C GLY A 300 -11.55 -20.81 -19.65
N ASP A 301 -12.34 -21.84 -19.92
CA ASP A 301 -13.80 -21.76 -20.01
C ASP A 301 -14.34 -21.36 -18.63
N PRO A 302 -15.01 -20.20 -18.47
CA PRO A 302 -15.54 -19.76 -17.17
C PRO A 302 -16.87 -20.42 -16.81
N PHE A 303 -17.47 -21.24 -17.69
CA PHE A 303 -18.75 -21.89 -17.42
C PHE A 303 -18.80 -23.36 -17.90
N PRO A 304 -17.78 -24.18 -17.54
CA PRO A 304 -17.69 -25.53 -18.03
C PRO A 304 -18.86 -26.36 -17.52
N MET A 305 -19.50 -27.10 -18.44
CA MET A 305 -20.63 -27.99 -18.15
C MET A 305 -21.81 -27.30 -17.43
N GLY A 306 -21.95 -25.98 -17.56
CA GLY A 306 -23.06 -25.23 -16.95
C GLY A 306 -22.82 -24.78 -15.51
N VAL A 307 -21.58 -24.82 -15.02
CA VAL A 307 -21.20 -24.39 -13.66
C VAL A 307 -20.14 -23.30 -13.77
N ALA A 308 -20.27 -22.23 -12.99
CA ALA A 308 -19.29 -21.15 -12.99
C ALA A 308 -17.94 -21.62 -12.42
N ASP A 309 -16.87 -21.31 -13.15
CA ASP A 309 -15.49 -21.52 -12.77
C ASP A 309 -14.75 -20.17 -12.74
N TYR A 310 -14.22 -19.82 -11.58
CA TYR A 310 -13.55 -18.55 -11.31
C TYR A 310 -12.02 -18.67 -11.33
N THR A 311 -11.48 -19.87 -11.55
CA THR A 311 -10.03 -20.13 -11.42
C THR A 311 -9.19 -19.43 -12.48
N GLY A 312 -9.76 -19.18 -13.66
CA GLY A 312 -9.12 -18.48 -14.77
C GLY A 312 -9.36 -16.98 -14.80
N GLU A 313 -10.13 -16.42 -13.86
CA GLU A 313 -10.61 -15.04 -13.91
C GLU A 313 -9.51 -14.05 -13.52
N GLU A 314 -9.45 -12.90 -14.20
CA GLU A 314 -8.58 -11.80 -13.78
C GLU A 314 -8.88 -11.34 -12.33
N GLY A 315 -7.82 -11.09 -11.57
CA GLY A 315 -7.87 -10.75 -10.14
C GLY A 315 -7.00 -9.56 -9.73
N ALA A 316 -6.51 -8.76 -10.68
CA ALA A 316 -5.71 -7.58 -10.41
C ALA A 316 -6.53 -6.47 -9.74
N ASP A 317 -5.82 -5.56 -9.07
CA ASP A 317 -6.38 -4.34 -8.50
C ASP A 317 -6.56 -3.27 -9.59
N PHE A 318 -7.50 -3.50 -10.51
CA PHE A 318 -7.83 -2.56 -11.58
C PHE A 318 -8.31 -1.21 -11.05
N LEU A 319 -8.93 -1.19 -9.86
CA LEU A 319 -9.32 0.04 -9.16
C LEU A 319 -8.07 0.86 -8.79
N GLY A 320 -7.10 0.25 -8.10
CA GLY A 320 -5.84 0.89 -7.72
C GLY A 320 -4.98 1.29 -8.93
N PHE A 321 -5.06 0.54 -10.03
CA PHE A 321 -4.37 0.84 -11.28
C PHE A 321 -5.10 1.86 -12.19
N GLY A 322 -6.31 2.29 -11.83
CA GLY A 322 -7.05 3.33 -12.53
C GLY A 322 -7.67 2.91 -13.87
N CYS A 323 -7.83 1.61 -14.13
CA CYS A 323 -8.55 1.10 -15.32
C CYS A 323 -9.75 0.22 -14.98
N GLY A 324 -10.19 0.26 -13.73
CA GLY A 324 -11.32 -0.52 -13.26
C GLY A 324 -12.14 0.19 -12.20
N VAL A 325 -13.20 -0.50 -11.80
CA VAL A 325 -14.17 -0.07 -10.81
C VAL A 325 -14.42 -1.19 -9.82
N ASP A 326 -14.86 -0.84 -8.62
CA ASP A 326 -15.26 -1.81 -7.58
C ASP A 326 -16.38 -2.73 -8.12
N ASN A 327 -16.28 -4.04 -7.85
CA ASN A 327 -17.27 -5.03 -8.28
C ASN A 327 -18.38 -5.33 -7.25
N GLY A 328 -18.33 -4.69 -6.08
CA GLY A 328 -19.32 -4.82 -5.00
C GLY A 328 -19.13 -6.05 -4.10
N VAL A 329 -18.10 -6.87 -4.32
CA VAL A 329 -17.81 -8.09 -3.55
C VAL A 329 -16.36 -8.21 -3.10
N GLY A 330 -15.63 -7.09 -3.04
CA GLY A 330 -14.25 -7.04 -2.54
C GLY A 330 -13.17 -7.26 -3.61
N GLY A 331 -13.45 -6.90 -4.87
CA GLY A 331 -12.48 -6.87 -5.96
C GLY A 331 -12.79 -5.75 -6.96
N SER A 332 -12.20 -5.83 -8.15
CA SER A 332 -12.45 -4.85 -9.21
C SER A 332 -12.64 -5.53 -10.57
N ASN A 333 -13.41 -4.85 -11.42
CA ASN A 333 -13.61 -5.20 -12.82
C ASN A 333 -12.94 -4.14 -13.69
N ARG A 334 -12.51 -4.50 -14.90
CA ARG A 334 -12.09 -3.50 -15.89
C ARG A 334 -13.29 -2.67 -16.30
N SER A 335 -13.08 -1.38 -16.58
CA SER A 335 -14.12 -0.47 -17.03
C SER A 335 -13.82 0.10 -18.41
N PHE A 336 -14.84 0.24 -19.24
CA PHE A 336 -14.75 0.92 -20.54
C PHE A 336 -15.97 1.81 -20.75
N THR A 337 -15.77 3.04 -21.22
CA THR A 337 -16.86 3.96 -21.58
C THR A 337 -17.03 3.97 -23.09
N ARG A 338 -18.13 3.40 -23.58
CA ARG A 338 -18.43 3.32 -25.02
C ARG A 338 -19.14 4.59 -25.52
N SER A 339 -18.81 5.04 -26.72
CA SER A 339 -19.42 6.24 -27.34
C SER A 339 -20.72 5.94 -28.10
N GLY A 340 -21.03 4.66 -28.34
CA GLY A 340 -22.12 4.23 -29.21
C GLY A 340 -21.76 4.17 -30.70
N LEU A 341 -20.47 4.31 -31.01
CA LEU A 341 -19.88 4.04 -32.32
C LEU A 341 -19.00 2.79 -32.25
N ASP A 342 -18.62 2.25 -33.41
CA ASP A 342 -17.71 1.11 -33.47
C ASP A 342 -16.33 1.51 -32.94
N GLU A 343 -15.82 0.77 -31.96
CA GLU A 343 -14.62 1.13 -31.19
C GLU A 343 -13.74 -0.10 -30.92
N SER A 344 -12.49 0.14 -30.49
CA SER A 344 -11.56 -0.92 -30.10
C SER A 344 -10.83 -0.54 -28.83
N THR A 345 -10.76 -1.47 -27.87
CA THR A 345 -9.95 -1.28 -26.66
C THR A 345 -8.47 -1.47 -27.00
N PRO A 346 -7.55 -0.76 -26.32
CA PRO A 346 -6.13 -1.10 -26.38
C PRO A 346 -5.89 -2.56 -25.97
N ALA A 347 -4.88 -3.20 -26.57
CA ALA A 347 -4.39 -4.48 -26.06
C ALA A 347 -3.63 -4.24 -24.76
N VAL A 348 -4.13 -4.83 -23.68
CA VAL A 348 -3.57 -4.75 -22.33
C VAL A 348 -3.07 -6.13 -21.90
N CYS A 349 -2.05 -6.18 -21.06
CA CYS A 349 -1.57 -7.45 -20.52
C CYS A 349 -2.67 -8.10 -19.67
N PHE A 350 -2.77 -9.42 -19.74
CA PHE A 350 -3.62 -10.17 -18.83
C PHE A 350 -3.29 -9.79 -17.38
N ASN A 351 -4.32 -9.46 -16.61
CA ASN A 351 -4.20 -8.99 -15.23
C ASN A 351 -3.45 -7.64 -15.06
N SER A 352 -3.48 -6.76 -16.07
CA SER A 352 -2.84 -5.44 -16.06
C SER A 352 -3.64 -4.35 -16.79
N CYS A 353 -3.45 -3.08 -16.41
CA CYS A 353 -4.03 -1.92 -17.10
C CYS A 353 -3.19 -1.40 -18.27
N VAL A 354 -1.97 -1.91 -18.44
CA VAL A 354 -1.04 -1.47 -19.48
C VAL A 354 -0.74 -2.62 -20.43
N ALA A 355 -0.24 -2.31 -21.62
CA ALA A 355 0.28 -3.31 -22.55
C ALA A 355 1.31 -4.20 -21.84
N CYS A 356 1.44 -5.47 -22.24
CA CYS A 356 2.51 -6.30 -21.71
C CYS A 356 3.83 -5.59 -21.98
N ALA A 357 4.51 -5.21 -20.90
CA ALA A 357 5.88 -4.77 -21.03
C ALA A 357 6.64 -6.00 -21.52
N LEU A 358 7.14 -5.98 -22.78
CA LEU A 358 8.13 -6.96 -23.24
C LEU A 358 9.06 -7.22 -22.07
N ILE A 359 9.15 -8.47 -21.60
CA ILE A 359 9.93 -8.93 -20.44
C ILE A 359 11.12 -7.97 -20.31
N GLN A 360 11.04 -7.01 -19.39
CA GLN A 360 12.16 -6.09 -19.24
C GLN A 360 13.31 -6.98 -18.79
N PRO A 361 14.43 -6.99 -19.53
CA PRO A 361 15.52 -7.90 -19.22
C PRO A 361 15.93 -7.68 -17.76
N VAL A 362 16.45 -8.72 -17.11
CA VAL A 362 17.15 -8.52 -15.84
C VAL A 362 18.41 -7.73 -16.15
N LEU A 363 18.65 -6.66 -15.41
CA LEU A 363 19.86 -5.85 -15.52
C LEU A 363 20.75 -6.12 -14.32
N VAL A 364 21.99 -6.55 -14.57
CA VAL A 364 22.96 -6.88 -13.51
C VAL A 364 24.13 -5.93 -13.58
N PHE A 365 24.33 -5.16 -12.52
CA PHE A 365 25.51 -4.31 -12.35
C PHE A 365 26.53 -5.11 -11.56
N THR A 366 27.75 -5.22 -12.07
CA THR A 366 28.83 -5.96 -11.38
C THR A 366 30.04 -5.06 -11.20
N VAL A 367 30.68 -5.11 -10.03
CA VAL A 367 31.94 -4.40 -9.74
C VAL A 367 33.02 -5.36 -9.25
N ASP A 368 34.21 -5.22 -9.81
CA ASP A 368 35.44 -5.89 -9.35
C ASP A 368 36.20 -4.97 -8.38
N LEU A 369 36.58 -5.50 -7.22
CA LEU A 369 37.35 -4.79 -6.20
C LEU A 369 38.86 -5.01 -6.31
N CYS A 370 39.33 -5.63 -7.39
CA CYS A 370 40.73 -5.94 -7.66
C CYS A 370 41.42 -6.75 -6.55
N GLY A 371 40.71 -7.72 -5.99
CA GLY A 371 41.21 -8.57 -4.91
C GLY A 371 41.16 -7.94 -3.51
N ALA A 372 40.65 -6.72 -3.38
CA ALA A 372 40.34 -6.15 -2.07
C ALA A 372 39.13 -6.86 -1.44
N SER A 373 39.17 -7.07 -0.13
CA SER A 373 38.03 -7.56 0.65
C SER A 373 37.14 -6.40 1.08
N ALA A 374 35.81 -6.57 0.99
CA ALA A 374 34.83 -5.63 1.51
C ALA A 374 33.86 -6.35 2.47
N THR A 375 33.28 -5.61 3.41
CA THR A 375 32.17 -6.09 4.26
C THR A 375 30.81 -5.73 3.69
N GLU A 376 30.71 -4.59 3.00
CA GLU A 376 29.51 -4.11 2.36
C GLU A 376 29.86 -3.40 1.05
N VAL A 377 29.18 -3.79 -0.03
CA VAL A 377 29.20 -3.07 -1.31
C VAL A 377 27.78 -2.67 -1.65
N ARG A 378 27.58 -1.46 -2.18
CA ARG A 378 26.26 -0.97 -2.59
C ARG A 378 26.38 0.00 -3.75
N LEU A 379 25.24 0.26 -4.39
CA LEU A 379 25.12 1.28 -5.42
C LEU A 379 24.54 2.57 -4.83
N THR A 380 24.95 3.73 -5.36
CA THR A 380 24.24 5.01 -5.21
C THR A 380 24.12 5.70 -6.56
N GLY A 381 23.37 6.78 -6.63
CA GLY A 381 23.03 7.43 -7.90
C GLY A 381 21.97 8.50 -7.77
N ALA A 382 21.61 9.09 -8.92
CA ALA A 382 20.61 10.15 -8.99
C ALA A 382 19.23 9.71 -8.44
N LEU A 383 18.84 8.45 -8.65
CA LEU A 383 17.59 7.88 -8.12
C LEU A 383 17.51 7.89 -6.59
N TRP A 384 18.66 7.89 -5.91
CA TRP A 384 18.78 7.88 -4.46
C TRP A 384 19.36 9.19 -3.91
N ASN A 385 19.25 10.28 -4.68
CA ASN A 385 19.79 11.60 -4.33
C ASN A 385 21.28 11.59 -3.94
N TRP A 386 22.07 10.64 -4.48
CA TRP A 386 23.48 10.43 -4.11
C TRP A 386 23.71 10.14 -2.62
N ASP A 387 22.68 9.67 -1.91
CA ASP A 387 22.79 9.28 -0.52
C ASP A 387 23.60 7.98 -0.38
N LEU A 388 24.50 7.95 0.60
CA LEU A 388 25.40 6.83 0.83
C LEU A 388 24.73 5.60 1.45
N THR A 389 23.46 5.70 1.85
CA THR A 389 22.76 4.69 2.65
C THR A 389 21.47 4.16 2.04
N LEU A 390 20.99 4.76 0.93
CA LEU A 390 19.63 4.49 0.40
C LEU A 390 19.55 3.55 -0.81
N GLY A 391 20.60 3.45 -1.64
CA GLY A 391 20.59 2.55 -2.81
C GLY A 391 20.58 1.04 -2.47
N PRO A 392 20.67 0.13 -3.45
CA PRO A 392 20.67 -1.31 -3.20
C PRO A 392 22.02 -1.82 -2.69
N LEU A 393 21.97 -2.77 -1.74
CA LEU A 393 23.13 -3.57 -1.35
C LEU A 393 23.47 -4.58 -2.47
N ALA A 394 24.76 -4.75 -2.74
CA ALA A 394 25.26 -5.74 -3.65
C ALA A 394 25.44 -7.10 -2.96
N THR A 395 25.38 -8.16 -3.75
CA THR A 395 25.65 -9.54 -3.32
C THR A 395 27.10 -9.90 -3.66
N ASP A 396 27.82 -10.51 -2.72
CA ASP A 396 29.16 -11.06 -2.95
C ASP A 396 29.08 -12.33 -3.82
N ASN A 397 29.79 -12.33 -4.95
CA ASN A 397 29.83 -13.46 -5.87
C ASN A 397 30.88 -14.52 -5.49
N GLY A 398 31.72 -14.26 -4.49
CA GLY A 398 32.75 -15.18 -3.99
C GLY A 398 34.01 -15.28 -4.85
N ASP A 399 34.14 -14.44 -5.88
CA ASP A 399 35.30 -14.36 -6.78
C ASP A 399 36.02 -13.00 -6.76
N GLY A 400 35.67 -12.15 -5.80
CA GLY A 400 36.17 -10.77 -5.70
C GLY A 400 35.28 -9.73 -6.40
N THR A 401 34.19 -10.17 -7.03
CA THR A 401 33.19 -9.28 -7.62
C THR A 401 31.89 -9.24 -6.80
N TRP A 402 31.15 -8.14 -6.95
CA TRP A 402 29.87 -7.91 -6.28
C TRP A 402 28.81 -7.46 -7.28
N SER A 403 27.57 -7.94 -7.13
CA SER A 403 26.49 -7.66 -8.08
C SER A 403 25.22 -7.08 -7.46
N VAL A 404 24.61 -6.13 -8.16
CA VAL A 404 23.26 -5.61 -7.92
C VAL A 404 22.36 -6.01 -9.08
N THR A 405 21.20 -6.60 -8.79
CA THR A 405 20.24 -7.05 -9.80
C THR A 405 18.99 -6.17 -9.78
N PHE A 406 18.60 -5.64 -10.94
CA PHE A 406 17.33 -4.99 -11.16
C PHE A 406 16.42 -5.91 -11.97
N ASP A 407 15.33 -6.35 -11.34
CA ASP A 407 14.31 -7.20 -11.94
C ASP A 407 12.92 -6.65 -11.56
N PRO A 408 12.20 -5.99 -12.50
CA PRO A 408 12.60 -5.72 -13.88
C PRO A 408 13.71 -4.66 -14.01
N ALA A 409 14.42 -4.61 -15.15
CA ALA A 409 15.34 -3.52 -15.44
C ALA A 409 14.66 -2.13 -15.37
N PRO A 410 15.40 -1.08 -14.99
CA PRO A 410 14.92 0.30 -15.00
C PRO A 410 14.51 0.76 -16.40
N THR A 411 13.51 1.64 -16.47
CA THR A 411 12.92 2.15 -17.71
C THR A 411 13.56 3.44 -18.23
N ALA A 412 14.63 3.90 -17.59
CA ALA A 412 15.37 5.12 -17.93
C ALA A 412 16.86 4.95 -17.65
N ASP A 413 17.67 5.83 -18.24
CA ASP A 413 19.11 5.90 -18.00
C ASP A 413 19.43 6.07 -16.50
N MET A 414 20.56 5.50 -16.07
CA MET A 414 21.02 5.58 -14.69
C MET A 414 22.40 6.19 -14.60
N ASP A 415 22.52 7.27 -13.82
CA ASP A 415 23.78 7.80 -13.35
C ASP A 415 24.08 7.23 -11.94
N TYR A 416 25.26 6.64 -11.76
CA TYR A 416 25.57 5.89 -10.54
C TYR A 416 27.05 5.91 -10.16
N LEU A 417 27.31 5.50 -8.92
CA LEU A 417 28.63 5.23 -8.35
C LEU A 417 28.53 4.05 -7.39
N TRP A 418 29.65 3.35 -7.19
CA TRP A 418 29.77 2.30 -6.18
C TRP A 418 30.16 2.88 -4.82
N ILE A 419 29.76 2.20 -3.75
CA ILE A 419 30.21 2.47 -2.38
C ILE A 419 30.71 1.16 -1.80
N VAL A 420 31.91 1.18 -1.23
CA VAL A 420 32.57 0.03 -0.61
C VAL A 420 32.91 0.41 0.83
N ASP A 421 32.36 -0.32 1.79
CA ASP A 421 32.55 -0.09 3.25
C ASP A 421 32.33 1.38 3.66
N GLY A 422 31.32 2.02 3.08
CA GLY A 422 30.96 3.42 3.34
C GLY A 422 31.79 4.45 2.58
N ILE A 423 32.78 4.03 1.77
CA ILE A 423 33.58 4.90 0.90
C ILE A 423 32.96 4.92 -0.49
N GLN A 424 32.51 6.09 -0.93
CA GLN A 424 32.05 6.30 -2.30
C GLN A 424 33.22 6.30 -3.29
N GLU A 425 33.00 5.67 -4.44
CA GLU A 425 33.90 5.68 -5.58
C GLU A 425 34.26 7.11 -6.03
N ASP A 426 35.52 7.32 -6.42
CA ASP A 426 36.04 8.56 -7.03
C ASP A 426 36.70 8.24 -8.38
N LEU A 427 36.15 8.80 -9.46
CA LEU A 427 36.61 8.60 -10.84
C LEU A 427 37.19 9.88 -11.46
N LEU A 428 37.39 10.95 -10.68
CA LEU A 428 37.76 12.25 -11.24
C LEU A 428 39.12 12.21 -11.97
N ASN A 429 40.11 11.53 -11.37
CA ASN A 429 41.43 11.41 -11.97
C ASN A 429 41.42 10.58 -13.26
N GLU A 430 40.59 9.54 -13.31
CA GLU A 430 40.41 8.71 -14.51
C GLU A 430 39.80 9.53 -15.65
N ALA A 431 38.74 10.29 -15.34
CA ALA A 431 38.11 11.17 -16.31
C ALA A 431 39.08 12.24 -16.85
N ILE A 432 39.90 12.85 -15.97
CA ILE A 432 40.96 13.80 -16.37
C ILE A 432 42.01 13.12 -17.26
N ALA A 433 42.34 11.85 -16.99
CA ALA A 433 43.24 11.04 -17.80
C ALA A 433 42.62 10.55 -19.14
N GLY A 434 41.34 10.85 -19.39
CA GLY A 434 40.64 10.48 -20.62
C GLY A 434 39.95 9.11 -20.57
N GLY A 435 39.74 8.55 -19.37
CA GLY A 435 38.97 7.32 -19.18
C GLY A 435 37.50 7.48 -19.59
N THR A 436 36.92 6.44 -20.21
CA THR A 436 35.57 6.49 -20.79
C THR A 436 34.47 5.95 -19.87
N CYS A 437 34.81 5.36 -18.72
CA CYS A 437 33.84 4.75 -17.80
C CYS A 437 33.05 5.78 -16.97
N ALA A 438 33.49 7.04 -16.94
CA ALA A 438 32.84 8.13 -16.22
C ALA A 438 32.41 9.26 -17.19
N PRO A 439 31.44 9.01 -18.09
CA PRO A 439 31.07 9.95 -19.15
C PRO A 439 30.40 11.22 -18.63
N ILE A 440 29.88 11.21 -17.40
CA ILE A 440 29.21 12.36 -16.80
C ILE A 440 30.17 13.00 -15.80
N THR A 441 30.82 14.08 -16.22
CA THR A 441 31.87 14.75 -15.45
C THR A 441 31.97 16.22 -15.84
N ASP A 442 32.41 17.07 -14.91
CA ASP A 442 32.82 18.44 -15.18
C ASP A 442 34.36 18.60 -15.20
N LEU A 443 35.09 17.50 -15.07
CA LEU A 443 36.56 17.43 -14.98
C LEU A 443 37.17 18.25 -13.84
N THR A 444 36.39 18.65 -12.84
CA THR A 444 36.88 19.48 -11.72
C THR A 444 36.34 19.09 -10.36
N THR A 445 35.07 18.72 -10.25
CA THR A 445 34.40 18.43 -8.98
C THR A 445 33.76 17.05 -8.92
N TYR A 446 33.41 16.44 -10.06
CA TYR A 446 32.85 15.09 -10.06
C TYR A 446 33.10 14.36 -11.38
N ALA A 447 33.10 13.03 -11.29
CA ALA A 447 33.00 12.12 -12.42
C ALA A 447 32.20 10.90 -11.98
N ARG A 448 31.23 10.46 -12.79
CA ARG A 448 30.32 9.35 -12.45
C ARG A 448 30.02 8.47 -13.65
N ARG A 449 29.66 7.22 -13.35
CA ARG A 449 29.26 6.21 -14.35
C ARG A 449 27.84 6.50 -14.83
N SER A 450 27.53 6.05 -16.04
CA SER A 450 26.20 6.15 -16.62
C SER A 450 25.87 4.89 -17.42
N TRP A 451 24.72 4.29 -17.16
CA TRP A 451 24.15 3.21 -17.94
C TRP A 451 22.99 3.77 -18.77
N VAL A 452 23.03 3.54 -20.07
CA VAL A 452 22.00 4.00 -21.02
C VAL A 452 21.01 2.87 -21.27
N LEU A 453 19.73 3.18 -21.27
CA LEU A 453 18.63 2.23 -21.45
C LEU A 453 18.88 1.29 -22.64
N GLY A 454 18.84 -0.02 -22.37
CA GLY A 454 19.04 -1.07 -23.37
C GLY A 454 20.50 -1.41 -23.69
N SER A 455 21.47 -0.80 -22.99
CA SER A 455 22.88 -1.20 -23.04
C SER A 455 23.11 -2.51 -22.29
N ALA A 456 24.22 -3.19 -22.59
CA ALA A 456 24.63 -4.41 -21.89
C ALA A 456 24.84 -4.17 -20.38
N ASP A 457 24.82 -5.26 -19.61
CA ASP A 457 25.13 -5.29 -18.19
C ASP A 457 26.49 -4.61 -17.88
N PRO A 458 26.53 -3.62 -16.98
CA PRO A 458 27.78 -3.00 -16.56
C PRO A 458 28.72 -3.98 -15.85
N SER A 459 29.99 -3.95 -16.27
CA SER A 459 31.10 -4.64 -15.61
C SER A 459 32.15 -3.60 -15.25
N ASP A 460 32.10 -3.14 -14.02
CA ASP A 460 32.92 -2.05 -13.49
C ASP A 460 34.13 -2.55 -12.71
N VAL A 461 35.07 -1.65 -12.49
CA VAL A 461 36.19 -1.84 -11.57
C VAL A 461 36.21 -0.68 -10.60
N PHE A 462 36.22 -0.95 -9.30
CA PHE A 462 36.05 0.09 -8.29
C PHE A 462 37.16 1.14 -8.35
N GLY A 463 36.78 2.40 -8.56
CA GLY A 463 37.69 3.55 -8.57
C GLY A 463 38.54 3.71 -9.83
N GLN A 464 38.31 2.90 -10.88
CA GLN A 464 39.08 2.98 -12.11
C GLN A 464 38.29 2.59 -13.36
N CYS A 465 38.75 3.07 -14.53
CA CYS A 465 38.19 2.68 -15.82
C CYS A 465 38.93 1.48 -16.45
N GLY A 466 40.17 1.25 -16.04
CA GLY A 466 40.98 0.13 -16.50
C GLY A 466 40.64 -1.17 -15.78
N ALA A 467 40.93 -2.30 -16.43
CA ALA A 467 40.96 -3.59 -15.77
C ALA A 467 41.93 -3.57 -14.57
N CYS A 468 41.67 -4.40 -13.57
CA CYS A 468 42.58 -4.58 -12.45
C CYS A 468 44.01 -4.86 -12.95
N ALA A 469 44.98 -4.15 -12.38
CA ALA A 469 46.38 -4.44 -12.66
C ALA A 469 46.63 -5.90 -12.24
N GLY A 470 46.97 -6.76 -13.19
CA GLY A 470 47.24 -8.17 -12.89
C GLY A 470 48.32 -8.28 -11.82
N ILE A 471 48.12 -9.12 -10.82
CA ILE A 471 49.15 -9.42 -9.84
C ILE A 471 50.27 -10.18 -10.56
N VAL A 472 51.41 -9.53 -10.71
CA VAL A 472 52.65 -10.14 -11.18
C VAL A 472 53.44 -10.48 -9.93
N LEU A 473 53.34 -11.73 -9.51
CA LEU A 473 54.12 -12.27 -8.41
C LEU A 473 55.61 -12.35 -8.78
N GLY A 474 56.46 -11.93 -7.86
CA GLY A 474 57.90 -12.13 -7.96
C GLY A 474 58.69 -11.18 -7.07
N CYS A 475 60.00 -11.43 -6.95
CA CYS A 475 60.83 -10.63 -6.06
C CYS A 475 60.89 -9.14 -6.47
N MET A 476 60.40 -8.25 -5.60
CA MET A 476 60.37 -6.80 -5.85
C MET A 476 61.67 -6.07 -5.47
N TYR A 477 62.63 -6.76 -4.86
CA TYR A 477 63.85 -6.15 -4.34
C TYR A 477 64.94 -6.11 -5.40
N SER A 478 65.33 -4.90 -5.83
CA SER A 478 66.32 -4.68 -6.89
C SER A 478 67.72 -5.24 -6.61
N ASN A 479 68.04 -5.57 -5.36
CA ASN A 479 69.27 -6.22 -4.93
C ASN A 479 69.18 -7.76 -4.86
N ALA A 480 68.04 -8.36 -5.16
CA ALA A 480 67.91 -9.81 -5.31
C ALA A 480 68.38 -10.28 -6.68
N THR A 481 69.00 -11.45 -6.74
CA THR A 481 69.44 -12.11 -7.98
C THR A 481 68.29 -12.53 -8.90
N ASN A 482 67.09 -12.70 -8.36
CA ASN A 482 65.85 -12.98 -9.09
C ASN A 482 64.85 -11.81 -9.04
N TYR A 483 65.34 -10.57 -8.89
CA TYR A 483 64.53 -9.37 -9.00
C TYR A 483 63.69 -9.38 -10.30
N ASN A 484 62.39 -9.17 -10.17
CA ASN A 484 61.46 -9.03 -11.28
C ASN A 484 60.93 -7.58 -11.32
N ALA A 485 61.40 -6.80 -12.29
CA ALA A 485 60.98 -5.41 -12.46
C ALA A 485 59.50 -5.24 -12.88
N SER A 486 58.87 -6.32 -13.33
CA SER A 486 57.44 -6.36 -13.63
C SER A 486 56.60 -6.83 -12.45
N ALA A 487 57.21 -7.32 -11.35
CA ALA A 487 56.48 -7.74 -10.17
C ALA A 487 55.91 -6.55 -9.41
N ASN A 488 54.62 -6.66 -9.05
CA ASN A 488 53.91 -5.68 -8.25
C ASN A 488 53.46 -6.23 -6.88
N ASP A 489 53.77 -7.50 -6.60
CA ASP A 489 53.56 -8.14 -5.31
C ASP A 489 54.69 -9.18 -5.03
N ASP A 490 55.27 -9.13 -3.83
CA ASP A 490 56.40 -9.98 -3.45
C ASP A 490 55.91 -11.35 -2.99
N ASP A 491 56.28 -12.39 -3.73
CA ASP A 491 55.89 -13.78 -3.44
C ASP A 491 56.83 -14.49 -2.45
N GLY A 492 57.79 -13.74 -1.87
CA GLY A 492 58.78 -14.26 -0.94
C GLY A 492 59.85 -15.13 -1.62
N SER A 493 59.90 -15.17 -2.95
CA SER A 493 60.89 -15.97 -3.69
C SER A 493 62.27 -15.33 -3.74
N CYS A 494 62.48 -14.13 -3.19
CA CYS A 494 63.73 -13.37 -3.30
C CYS A 494 64.99 -14.15 -2.90
N ILE A 495 65.95 -14.22 -3.82
CA ILE A 495 67.27 -14.84 -3.65
C ILE A 495 68.30 -13.72 -3.62
N PHE A 496 68.83 -13.39 -2.45
CA PHE A 496 69.88 -12.39 -2.34
C PHE A 496 71.28 -13.02 -2.53
N PRO A 497 72.21 -12.33 -3.20
CA PRO A 497 73.58 -12.84 -3.37
C PRO A 497 74.33 -12.86 -2.03
N VAL A 498 74.98 -13.98 -1.72
CA VAL A 498 75.74 -14.26 -0.47
C VAL A 498 77.02 -13.42 -0.26
N THR A 499 77.13 -12.26 -0.89
CA THR A 499 78.33 -11.39 -0.82
C THR A 499 78.08 -10.02 -0.21
N SER A 500 76.88 -9.73 0.29
CA SER A 500 76.63 -8.53 1.09
C SER A 500 76.20 -8.92 2.49
N THR A 501 77.05 -8.62 3.49
CA THR A 501 76.61 -8.46 4.88
C THR A 501 75.48 -7.43 4.88
N CYS A 502 74.24 -7.87 5.01
CA CYS A 502 73.11 -6.95 5.10
C CYS A 502 73.24 -6.16 6.41
N LEU A 503 72.84 -4.88 6.40
CA LEU A 503 73.17 -3.91 7.46
C LEU A 503 72.66 -4.30 8.87
N GLY A 504 71.83 -5.33 8.98
CA GLY A 504 71.23 -5.86 10.20
C GLY A 504 71.57 -7.32 10.51
N ASP A 505 72.51 -7.94 9.79
CA ASP A 505 73.10 -9.23 10.15
C ASP A 505 74.21 -8.98 11.18
N VAL A 506 73.86 -9.14 12.46
CA VAL A 506 74.69 -8.81 13.61
C VAL A 506 75.51 -10.04 14.04
N ASP A 507 75.01 -11.26 13.79
CA ASP A 507 75.70 -12.51 14.15
C ASP A 507 76.55 -13.15 13.04
N GLY A 508 76.47 -12.62 11.82
CA GLY A 508 77.31 -12.96 10.68
C GLY A 508 76.88 -14.23 9.95
N ASP A 509 75.63 -14.66 10.11
CA ASP A 509 75.08 -15.86 9.48
C ASP A 509 74.52 -15.62 8.05
N ASN A 510 74.60 -14.38 7.57
CA ASN A 510 74.07 -13.87 6.29
C ASN A 510 72.54 -13.80 6.21
N LEU A 511 71.85 -13.73 7.35
CA LEU A 511 70.41 -13.50 7.47
C LEU A 511 70.16 -12.38 8.49
N ALA A 512 69.61 -11.24 8.10
CA ALA A 512 69.09 -10.27 9.07
C ALA A 512 67.73 -10.74 9.61
N GLY A 513 67.74 -11.53 10.68
CA GLY A 513 66.56 -12.20 11.23
C GLY A 513 66.19 -11.76 12.64
N THR A 514 65.24 -12.47 13.24
CA THR A 514 64.84 -12.26 14.65
C THR A 514 65.98 -12.55 15.62
N SER A 515 66.92 -13.44 15.24
CA SER A 515 68.16 -13.70 15.99
C SER A 515 68.98 -12.43 16.17
N ASP A 516 69.26 -11.71 15.09
CA ASP A 516 70.04 -10.47 15.07
C ASP A 516 69.36 -9.35 15.83
N LEU A 517 68.05 -9.21 15.66
CA LEU A 517 67.27 -8.22 16.39
C LEU A 517 67.31 -8.48 17.89
N LEU A 518 67.17 -9.74 18.31
CA LEU A 518 67.28 -10.13 19.72
C LEU A 518 68.70 -9.90 20.25
N MET A 519 69.72 -10.11 19.42
CA MET A 519 71.11 -9.90 19.80
C MET A 519 71.46 -8.41 19.95
N LEU A 520 70.93 -7.55 19.06
CA LEU A 520 71.01 -6.10 19.16
C LEU A 520 70.29 -5.58 20.41
N LEU A 521 69.09 -6.09 20.69
CA LEU A 521 68.30 -5.71 21.86
C LEU A 521 68.90 -6.22 23.17
N ALA A 522 69.57 -7.37 23.17
CA ALA A 522 70.24 -7.91 24.35
C ALA A 522 71.41 -7.03 24.82
N GLY A 523 72.07 -6.31 23.90
CA GLY A 523 73.09 -5.31 24.24
C GLY A 523 72.53 -3.91 24.52
N PHE A 524 71.27 -3.65 24.18
CA PHE A 524 70.68 -2.30 24.27
C PHE A 524 70.59 -1.82 25.73
N GLY A 525 71.30 -0.73 26.05
CA GLY A 525 71.36 -0.16 27.40
C GLY A 525 72.50 -0.69 28.29
N SER A 526 73.37 -1.53 27.75
CA SER A 526 74.61 -1.90 28.45
C SER A 526 75.57 -0.69 28.51
N ILE A 527 76.18 -0.47 29.69
CA ILE A 527 77.16 0.61 29.88
C ILE A 527 78.55 0.04 29.54
N CYS A 528 79.14 0.55 28.47
CA CYS A 528 80.51 0.20 28.06
C CYS A 528 81.52 1.05 28.85
N PRO A 529 82.56 0.45 29.46
CA PRO A 529 83.66 1.19 30.09
C PRO A 529 84.60 1.87 29.09
#